data_AF-A0AAV2EPB0-F1
#
_entry.id   AF-A0AAV2EPB0-F1
#
_cell.length_a   1.000
_cell.length_b   1.000
_cell.length_c   1.000
_cell.angle_alpha   90.00
_cell.angle_beta   90.00
_cell.angle_gamma   90.00
#
_symmetry.space_group_name_H-M   'P 1'
#
loop_
_entity.id
_entity.type
_entity.pdbx_description
1 polymer ?
#
loop_
_entity_poly.entity_id
_entity_poly.type
_entity_poly.pdbx_seq_one_letter_code
_entity_poly.pdbx_strand_id
1 'polypeptide(L)'
;MESDPDVNPGWGIYNKAATIYRKSGMKEKGIEMLEKAEGLITKNKDMEAYYCLITNYAAMGEKSRVLGVWELLKKNGKVLNKGYMNVITSLLKLEDFETAEKIFDEWESRNLSYDVRIPNILIRAYSRSALLEKAETMVERSCEWF
;
A
#
# COMPACT_ATOMS: atom_id res chain seq x y z
N MET A 1 0.96 22.94 -31.91
CA MET A 1 1.97 22.33 -31.04
C MET A 1 1.86 20.84 -31.24
N GLU A 2 2.72 20.34 -32.11
CA GLU A 2 2.73 18.96 -32.56
C GLU A 2 3.11 18.05 -31.38
N SER A 3 2.29 17.04 -31.14
CA SER A 3 2.55 15.98 -30.19
C SER A 3 3.69 15.11 -30.72
N ASP A 4 4.85 15.19 -30.06
CA ASP A 4 6.00 14.34 -30.31
C ASP A 4 5.62 12.86 -30.07
N PRO A 5 5.69 11.96 -31.07
CA PRO A 5 5.16 10.60 -30.97
C PRO A 5 5.96 9.65 -30.06
N ASP A 6 7.10 10.08 -29.50
CA ASP A 6 8.10 9.16 -28.93
C ASP A 6 8.35 9.34 -27.41
N VAL A 7 7.55 10.15 -26.71
CA VAL A 7 7.58 10.17 -25.24
C VAL A 7 6.66 9.08 -24.71
N ASN A 8 7.15 7.84 -24.63
CA ASN A 8 6.45 6.80 -23.90
C ASN A 8 6.33 7.24 -22.42
N PRO A 9 5.12 7.58 -21.92
CA PRO A 9 4.99 8.15 -20.59
C PRO A 9 5.36 7.08 -19.55
N GLY A 10 6.36 7.34 -18.72
CA GLY A 10 6.67 6.43 -17.60
C GLY A 10 5.48 6.28 -16.65
N TRP A 11 5.46 5.20 -15.86
CA TRP A 11 4.37 4.86 -14.92
C TRP A 11 3.94 6.04 -14.02
N GLY A 12 4.87 6.95 -13.69
CA GLY A 12 4.61 8.12 -12.86
C GLY A 12 3.62 9.13 -13.46
N ILE A 13 3.56 9.26 -14.79
CA ILE A 13 2.58 10.15 -15.47
C ILE A 13 1.17 9.58 -15.31
N TYR A 14 1.01 8.28 -15.54
CA TYR A 14 -0.25 7.58 -15.34
C TYR A 14 -0.70 7.60 -13.87
N ASN A 15 0.23 7.43 -12.92
CA ASN A 15 -0.07 7.56 -11.49
C ASN A 15 -0.57 8.96 -11.11
N LYS A 16 0.03 10.02 -11.67
CA LYS A 16 -0.46 11.40 -11.48
C LYS A 16 -1.85 11.58 -12.08
N ALA A 17 -2.08 11.10 -13.30
CA ALA A 17 -3.40 11.14 -13.95
C ALA A 17 -4.46 10.40 -13.12
N ALA A 18 -4.12 9.23 -12.57
CA ALA A 18 -4.98 8.47 -11.68
C ALA A 18 -5.38 9.28 -10.44
N THR A 19 -4.42 9.97 -9.82
CA THR A 19 -4.67 10.84 -8.66
C THR A 19 -5.61 12.00 -9.01
N ILE A 20 -5.44 12.61 -10.19
CA ILE A 20 -6.30 13.69 -10.68
C ILE A 20 -7.72 13.17 -10.88
N TYR A 21 -7.89 12.08 -11.64
CA TYR A 21 -9.20 11.49 -11.90
C TYR A 21 -9.93 11.10 -10.61
N ARG A 22 -9.21 10.51 -9.65
CA ARG A 22 -9.76 10.20 -8.32
C ARG A 22 -10.27 11.45 -7.61
N LYS A 23 -9.49 12.53 -7.57
CA LYS A 23 -9.88 13.79 -6.92
C LYS A 23 -11.06 14.47 -7.63
N SER A 24 -11.22 14.24 -8.92
CA SER A 24 -12.36 14.72 -9.72
C SER A 24 -13.59 13.80 -9.65
N GLY A 25 -13.58 12.76 -8.80
CA GLY A 25 -14.69 11.81 -8.68
C GLY A 25 -14.82 10.81 -9.84
N MET A 26 -13.89 10.80 -10.79
CA MET A 26 -13.87 9.89 -11.94
C MET A 26 -13.06 8.63 -11.61
N LYS A 27 -13.57 7.83 -10.66
CA LYS A 27 -12.85 6.68 -10.11
C LYS A 27 -12.42 5.68 -11.19
N GLU A 28 -13.30 5.34 -12.12
CA GLU A 28 -13.07 4.32 -13.15
C GLU A 28 -11.93 4.71 -14.09
N LYS A 29 -11.90 5.97 -14.54
CA LYS A 29 -10.78 6.52 -15.32
C LYS A 29 -9.48 6.52 -14.53
N GLY A 30 -9.58 6.77 -13.21
CA GLY A 30 -8.45 6.68 -12.31
C GLY A 30 -7.86 5.26 -12.28
N ILE A 31 -8.71 4.24 -12.17
CA ILE A 31 -8.31 2.84 -12.21
C ILE A 31 -7.66 2.49 -13.55
N GLU A 32 -8.26 2.90 -14.68
CA GLU A 32 -7.69 2.67 -16.01
C GLU A 32 -6.26 3.25 -16.13
N MET A 33 -6.00 4.42 -15.53
CA MET A 33 -4.65 4.98 -15.52
C MET A 33 -3.70 4.16 -14.63
N LEU A 34 -4.15 3.63 -13.50
CA LEU A 34 -3.31 2.77 -12.66
C LEU A 34 -2.97 1.45 -13.36
N GLU A 35 -3.88 0.88 -14.14
CA GLU A 35 -3.61 -0.31 -14.96
C GLU A 35 -2.53 -0.06 -16.00
N LYS A 36 -2.59 1.10 -16.67
CA LYS A 36 -1.53 1.54 -17.60
C LYS A 36 -0.19 1.73 -16.86
N ALA A 37 -0.22 2.31 -15.66
CA ALA A 37 0.98 2.46 -14.85
C ALA A 37 1.58 1.09 -14.46
N GLU A 38 0.73 0.15 -14.05
CA GLU A 38 1.11 -1.22 -13.66
C GLU A 38 1.75 -1.99 -14.82
N GLY A 39 1.19 -1.89 -16.03
CA GLY A 39 1.75 -2.51 -17.24
C GLY A 39 3.14 -2.00 -17.65
N LEU A 40 3.57 -0.85 -17.12
CA LEU A 40 4.86 -0.23 -17.42
C LEU A 40 5.94 -0.50 -16.35
N ILE A 41 5.58 -1.13 -15.22
CA ILE A 41 6.53 -1.41 -14.15
C ILE A 41 7.40 -2.61 -14.53
N THR A 42 8.72 -2.40 -14.50
CA THR A 42 9.69 -3.48 -14.72
C THR A 42 10.15 -4.07 -13.40
N LYS A 43 10.28 -5.41 -13.36
CA LYS A 43 10.51 -6.25 -12.18
C LYS A 43 11.85 -6.05 -11.44
N ASN A 44 12.51 -4.89 -11.47
CA ASN A 44 13.83 -4.79 -10.83
C ASN A 44 14.23 -3.45 -10.21
N LYS A 45 13.49 -2.35 -10.39
CA LYS A 45 13.95 -1.04 -9.83
C LYS A 45 12.89 -0.15 -9.21
N ASP A 46 11.61 -0.46 -9.36
CA ASP A 46 10.55 0.49 -9.02
C ASP A 46 9.73 0.09 -7.78
N MET A 47 10.40 -0.16 -6.64
CA MET A 47 9.71 -0.37 -5.34
C MET A 47 8.69 0.76 -5.05
N GLU A 48 9.05 1.99 -5.41
CA GLU A 48 8.19 3.15 -5.26
C GLU A 48 6.94 3.08 -6.15
N ALA A 49 7.03 2.46 -7.33
CA ALA A 49 5.87 2.27 -8.20
C ALA A 49 4.85 1.32 -7.56
N TYR A 50 5.33 0.20 -7.01
CA TYR A 50 4.47 -0.73 -6.27
C TYR A 50 3.79 -0.03 -5.07
N TYR A 51 4.52 0.78 -4.30
CA TYR A 51 3.96 1.52 -3.18
C TYR A 51 2.90 2.54 -3.62
N CYS A 52 3.14 3.24 -4.74
CA CYS A 52 2.19 4.17 -5.33
C CYS A 52 0.92 3.45 -5.80
N LEU A 53 1.06 2.31 -6.48
CA LEU A 53 -0.08 1.51 -6.92
C LEU A 53 -0.92 1.02 -5.74
N ILE A 54 -0.30 0.44 -4.71
CA ILE A 54 -0.99 -0.02 -3.49
C ILE A 54 -1.78 1.14 -2.85
N THR A 55 -1.14 2.29 -2.67
CA THR A 55 -1.80 3.46 -2.05
C THR A 55 -2.95 3.99 -2.89
N ASN A 56 -2.79 4.07 -4.22
CA ASN A 56 -3.84 4.62 -5.09
C ASN A 56 -5.00 3.66 -5.31
N TYR A 57 -4.74 2.36 -5.48
CA TYR A 57 -5.80 1.34 -5.53
C TYR A 57 -6.60 1.33 -4.22
N ALA A 58 -5.93 1.43 -3.06
CA ALA A 58 -6.63 1.54 -1.79
C ALA A 58 -7.47 2.83 -1.68
N ALA A 59 -6.93 3.97 -2.12
CA ALA A 59 -7.69 5.23 -2.16
C ALA A 59 -8.89 5.18 -3.13
N MET A 60 -8.93 4.19 -4.02
CA MET A 60 -10.06 3.91 -4.90
C MET A 60 -10.97 2.81 -4.36
N GLY A 61 -10.66 2.13 -3.26
CA GLY A 61 -11.50 1.02 -2.77
C GLY A 61 -11.18 -0.35 -3.40
N GLU A 62 -10.11 -0.46 -4.19
CA GLU A 62 -9.80 -1.65 -4.98
C GLU A 62 -8.94 -2.66 -4.19
N LYS A 63 -9.53 -3.29 -3.16
CA LYS A 63 -8.84 -4.27 -2.27
C LYS A 63 -8.13 -5.39 -3.05
N SER A 64 -8.80 -6.01 -4.01
CA SER A 64 -8.21 -7.13 -4.77
C SER A 64 -6.95 -6.73 -5.52
N ARG A 65 -6.89 -5.49 -6.03
CA ARG A 65 -5.71 -4.96 -6.72
C ARG A 65 -4.59 -4.61 -5.75
N VAL A 66 -4.92 -4.06 -4.57
CA VAL A 66 -3.93 -3.87 -3.49
C VAL A 66 -3.21 -5.17 -3.17
N LEU A 67 -3.96 -6.26 -2.99
CA LEU A 67 -3.39 -7.57 -2.68
C LEU A 67 -2.62 -8.15 -3.88
N GLY A 68 -3.12 -7.99 -5.10
CA GLY A 68 -2.39 -8.39 -6.31
C GLY A 68 -1.02 -7.73 -6.42
N VAL A 69 -0.96 -6.40 -6.23
CA VAL A 69 0.28 -5.62 -6.28
C VAL A 69 1.20 -5.98 -5.10
N TRP A 70 0.64 -6.26 -3.91
CA TRP A 70 1.41 -6.76 -2.75
C TRP A 70 2.12 -8.09 -3.05
N GLU A 71 1.42 -9.04 -3.66
CA GLU A 71 2.02 -10.32 -4.05
C GLU A 71 3.11 -10.15 -5.12
N LEU A 72 2.92 -9.23 -6.07
CA LEU A 72 3.95 -8.89 -7.05
C LEU A 72 5.18 -8.29 -6.39
N LEU A 73 4.99 -7.36 -5.44
CA LEU A 73 6.07 -6.76 -4.66
C LEU A 73 6.88 -7.82 -3.89
N LYS A 74 6.20 -8.77 -3.24
CA LYS A 74 6.87 -9.89 -2.54
C LYS A 74 7.67 -10.79 -3.47
N LYS A 75 7.16 -11.04 -4.69
CA LYS A 75 7.88 -11.81 -5.72
C LYS A 75 9.11 -11.08 -6.26
N ASN A 76 9.15 -9.76 -6.12
CA ASN A 76 10.24 -8.92 -6.61
C ASN A 76 11.48 -8.90 -5.70
N GLY A 77 11.40 -9.53 -4.52
CA GLY A 77 12.53 -9.67 -3.61
C GLY A 77 12.16 -9.41 -2.15
N LYS A 78 13.18 -9.14 -1.33
CA LYS A 78 12.99 -8.87 0.10
C LYS A 78 12.21 -7.57 0.30
N VAL A 79 11.05 -7.68 0.95
CA VAL A 79 10.27 -6.52 1.37
C VAL A 79 10.84 -5.95 2.67
N LEU A 80 11.11 -4.65 2.69
CA LEU A 80 11.56 -3.91 3.88
C LEU A 80 10.36 -3.32 4.64
N ASN A 81 10.59 -2.81 5.85
CA ASN A 81 9.57 -2.19 6.71
C ASN A 81 8.68 -1.17 5.97
N LYS A 82 9.24 -0.40 5.02
CA LYS A 82 8.48 0.55 4.19
C LYS A 82 7.35 -0.12 3.39
N GLY A 83 7.57 -1.32 2.85
CA GLY A 83 6.55 -2.06 2.11
C GLY A 83 5.43 -2.57 3.02
N TYR A 84 5.79 -3.12 4.19
CA TYR A 84 4.80 -3.54 5.19
C TYR A 84 3.97 -2.37 5.71
N MET A 85 4.61 -1.25 6.08
CA MET A 85 3.89 -0.01 6.45
C MET A 85 2.92 0.44 5.35
N ASN A 86 3.34 0.40 4.09
CA ASN A 86 2.54 0.86 2.96
C ASN A 86 1.28 0.01 2.75
N VAL A 87 1.40 -1.32 2.73
CA VAL A 87 0.25 -2.22 2.52
C VAL A 87 -0.67 -2.25 3.73
N ILE A 88 -0.13 -2.30 4.96
CA ILE A 88 -0.94 -2.29 6.20
C ILE A 88 -1.75 -1.00 6.28
N THR A 89 -1.11 0.16 6.09
CA THR A 89 -1.81 1.46 6.07
C THR A 89 -2.91 1.51 5.01
N SER A 90 -2.68 0.88 3.86
CA SER A 90 -3.62 0.88 2.74
C SER A 90 -4.83 -0.01 3.02
N LEU A 91 -4.63 -1.18 3.62
CA LEU A 91 -5.72 -2.07 4.03
C LEU A 91 -6.56 -1.48 5.17
N LEU A 92 -5.93 -0.80 6.13
CA LEU A 92 -6.66 -0.12 7.21
C LEU A 92 -7.53 1.04 6.71
N LYS A 93 -7.13 1.73 5.63
CA LYS A 93 -7.99 2.73 4.97
C LYS A 93 -9.19 2.11 4.26
N LEU A 94 -9.11 0.82 3.92
CA LEU A 94 -10.20 0.03 3.37
C LEU A 94 -11.02 -0.68 4.45
N GLU A 95 -10.74 -0.39 5.73
CA GLU A 95 -11.35 -1.04 6.91
C GLU A 95 -11.13 -2.56 6.96
N ASP A 96 -10.13 -3.06 6.24
CA ASP A 96 -9.78 -4.48 6.16
C ASP A 96 -8.76 -4.87 7.23
N PHE A 97 -9.21 -4.79 8.48
CA PHE A 97 -8.39 -5.07 9.66
C PHE A 97 -7.85 -6.50 9.66
N GLU A 98 -8.67 -7.48 9.29
CA GLU A 98 -8.28 -8.89 9.28
C GLU A 98 -7.06 -9.15 8.39
N THR A 99 -7.05 -8.59 7.17
CA THR A 99 -5.92 -8.78 6.25
C THR A 99 -4.70 -7.96 6.68
N ALA A 100 -4.92 -6.76 7.26
CA ALA A 100 -3.85 -5.95 7.81
C ALA A 100 -3.13 -6.65 8.99
N GLU A 101 -3.88 -7.30 9.88
CA GLU A 101 -3.37 -8.12 10.99
C GLU A 101 -2.53 -9.29 10.48
N LYS A 102 -3.01 -10.03 9.48
CA LYS A 102 -2.24 -11.14 8.88
C LYS A 102 -0.91 -10.69 8.30
N ILE A 103 -0.87 -9.53 7.64
CA ILE A 103 0.38 -8.97 7.10
C ILE A 103 1.29 -8.45 8.23
N PHE A 104 0.73 -7.94 9.32
CA PHE A 104 1.51 -7.56 10.50
C PHE A 104 2.19 -8.77 11.14
N ASP A 105 1.47 -9.88 11.32
CA ASP A 105 2.06 -11.11 11.85
C ASP A 105 3.16 -11.66 10.91
N GLU A 106 2.97 -11.55 9.59
CA GLU A 106 4.02 -11.84 8.62
C GLU A 106 5.27 -10.97 8.87
N TRP A 107 5.09 -9.65 9.01
CA TRP A 107 6.18 -8.72 9.30
C TRP A 107 6.93 -9.05 10.60
N GLU A 108 6.19 -9.33 11.67
CA GLU A 108 6.74 -9.66 12.99
C GLU A 108 7.62 -10.92 12.93
N SER A 109 7.20 -11.92 12.14
CA SER A 109 7.97 -13.16 11.94
C SER A 109 9.23 -13.00 11.09
N ARG A 110 9.40 -11.89 10.35
CA ARG A 110 10.46 -11.73 9.34
C ARG A 110 11.86 -11.39 9.89
N ASN A 111 12.03 -11.35 11.21
CA ASN A 111 13.27 -10.97 11.90
C ASN A 111 13.92 -9.71 11.28
N LEU A 112 13.08 -8.75 10.89
CA LEU A 112 13.52 -7.43 10.43
C LEU A 112 13.92 -6.59 11.64
N SER A 113 14.67 -5.51 11.40
CA SER A 113 14.86 -4.49 12.45
C SER A 113 13.48 -3.95 12.85
N TYR A 114 13.16 -4.10 14.13
CA TYR A 114 11.88 -3.67 14.68
C TYR A 114 11.68 -2.17 14.42
N ASP A 115 10.51 -1.82 13.88
CA ASP A 115 10.14 -0.45 13.54
C ASP A 115 8.81 -0.14 14.21
N VAL A 116 8.90 0.59 15.32
CA VAL A 116 7.78 0.96 16.19
C VAL A 116 6.64 1.68 15.46
N ARG A 117 6.88 2.20 14.25
CA ARG A 117 5.83 2.85 13.44
C ARG A 117 4.82 1.84 12.91
N ILE A 118 5.21 0.59 12.66
CA ILE A 118 4.32 -0.45 12.13
C ILE A 118 3.19 -0.81 13.11
N PRO A 119 3.46 -1.21 14.37
CA PRO A 119 2.38 -1.46 15.33
C PRO A 119 1.59 -0.19 15.67
N ASN A 120 2.24 0.98 15.72
CA ASN A 120 1.55 2.26 15.95
C ASN A 120 0.49 2.59 14.88
N ILE A 121 0.68 2.12 13.63
CA ILE A 121 -0.34 2.28 12.58
C ILE A 121 -1.61 1.50 12.95
N LEU A 122 -1.49 0.27 13.47
CA LEU A 122 -2.61 -0.55 13.91
C LEU A 122 -3.27 0.00 15.17
N ILE A 123 -2.49 0.37 16.19
CA ILE A 123 -2.99 0.99 17.43
C ILE A 123 -3.86 2.20 17.08
N ARG A 124 -3.35 3.11 16.24
CA ARG A 124 -4.09 4.30 15.82
C ARG A 124 -5.38 3.95 15.06
N ALA A 125 -5.36 2.93 14.22
CA ALA A 125 -6.54 2.51 13.47
C ALA A 125 -7.60 1.91 14.41
N TYR A 126 -7.20 1.03 15.33
CA TYR A 126 -8.08 0.45 16.34
C TYR A 126 -8.72 1.51 17.25
N SER A 127 -7.93 2.46 17.75
CA SER A 127 -8.47 3.54 18.58
C SER A 127 -9.52 4.38 17.84
N ARG A 128 -9.33 4.63 16.53
CA ARG A 128 -10.30 5.38 15.70
C ARG A 128 -11.57 4.60 15.43
N SER A 129 -11.48 3.27 15.41
CA SER A 129 -12.61 2.37 15.20
C SER A 129 -13.24 1.86 16.49
N ALA A 130 -12.89 2.44 17.64
CA ALA A 130 -13.36 2.03 18.97
C ALA A 130 -13.07 0.55 19.32
N LEU A 131 -12.03 -0.05 18.72
CA LEU A 131 -11.57 -1.41 18.99
C LEU A 131 -10.50 -1.40 20.09
N LEU A 132 -10.87 -0.93 21.28
CA LEU A 132 -9.92 -0.63 22.36
C LEU A 132 -9.14 -1.86 22.83
N GLU A 133 -9.80 -3.01 22.99
CA GLU A 133 -9.13 -4.27 23.40
C GLU A 133 -7.98 -4.63 22.43
N LYS A 134 -8.22 -4.52 21.11
CA LYS A 134 -7.17 -4.76 20.11
C LYS A 134 -6.04 -3.74 20.18
N ALA A 135 -6.35 -2.49 20.50
CA ALA A 135 -5.34 -1.45 20.68
C ALA A 135 -4.44 -1.75 21.89
N GLU A 136 -5.03 -2.17 23.02
CA GLU A 136 -4.31 -2.55 24.23
C GLU A 136 -3.41 -3.76 24.00
N THR A 137 -3.94 -4.84 23.40
CA THR A 137 -3.13 -6.02 23.05
C THR A 137 -1.96 -5.66 22.13
N MET A 138 -2.14 -4.75 21.18
CA MET A 138 -1.06 -4.32 20.30
C MET A 138 0.00 -3.49 21.02
N VAL A 139 -0.39 -2.70 22.04
CA VAL A 139 0.56 -1.97 22.91
C VAL A 139 1.39 -2.96 23.72
N GLU A 140 0.75 -3.95 24.35
CA GLU A 140 1.43 -4.99 25.13
C GLU A 140 2.45 -5.76 24.27
N ARG A 141 2.03 -6.23 23.08
CA ARG A 141 2.92 -6.87 22.10
C ARG A 141 4.11 -5.99 21.73
N SER A 142 3.91 -4.68 21.62
CA SER A 142 4.97 -3.74 21.24
C SER A 142 5.99 -3.49 22.36
N CYS A 143 5.58 -3.61 23.62
CA CYS A 143 6.46 -3.47 24.78
C CYS A 143 7.44 -4.64 24.94
N GLU A 144 7.10 -5.84 24.45
CA GLU A 144 7.97 -7.03 24.53
C GLU A 144 9.26 -6.91 23.69
N TRP A 145 9.35 -5.91 22.81
CA TRP A 145 10.49 -5.68 21.93
C TRP A 145 11.55 -4.72 22.51
N PHE A 146 11.34 -4.19 23.72
CA PHE A 146 12.24 -3.26 24.42
C PHE A 146 12.74 -3.85 25.74
#